data_AF-A0ABD4TI28-F1
#
_entry.id   AF-A0ABD4TI28-F1
#
_cell.length_a   1.000
_cell.length_b   1.000
_cell.length_c   1.000
_cell.angle_alpha   90.00
_cell.angle_beta   90.00
_cell.angle_gamma   90.00
#
_symmetry.space_group_name_H-M   'P 1'
#
loop_
_entity.id
_entity.type
_entity.pdbx_description
1 polymer ?
#
loop_
_entity_poly.entity_id
_entity_poly.type
_entity_poly.pdbx_seq_one_letter_code
_entity_poly.pdbx_strand_id
1 'polypeptide(L)'
;MANGTPPSPPPATILSYARTIPKSIFLLYLIFLAVLFSLLLCFQYAIIHVIPVEFTLRHIYLNVNDPNLTSMFLSNYMHNPLDSSHITNNLYSTYLLIICIFILGTVILPALGSPMPPKFFPATFLVFLLALPFSISGISILSAPVMGKEWSSGFSGITYAFLGLFFFLMLSLVYRRVLKRRSDMTSRSMFLLFSGTFLTLTLVICQIFSELHLGWVNVYAHLGGFLLGLLIPSLMALVLTAQNHRQAAVAGIFIGLTLLTPSFFWLLMPV
;
A
#
# COMPACT_ATOMS: atom_id res chain seq x y z
N MET A 1 45.18 38.83 -1.88
CA MET A 1 44.72 37.66 -2.66
C MET A 1 43.53 37.06 -1.93
N ALA A 2 42.31 37.22 -2.46
CA ALA A 2 41.12 36.66 -1.85
C ALA A 2 41.12 35.15 -2.09
N ASN A 3 41.18 34.37 -1.01
CA ASN A 3 40.95 32.92 -1.05
C ASN A 3 39.48 32.67 -1.42
N GLY A 4 39.21 32.61 -2.72
CA GLY A 4 37.92 32.17 -3.23
C GLY A 4 37.73 30.71 -2.86
N THR A 5 36.92 30.43 -1.84
CA THR A 5 36.37 29.10 -1.61
C THR A 5 35.76 28.61 -2.93
N PRO A 6 36.15 27.43 -3.42
CA PRO A 6 35.62 26.92 -4.68
C PRO A 6 34.09 26.89 -4.63
N PRO A 7 33.40 27.29 -5.71
CA PRO A 7 31.94 27.29 -5.74
C PRO A 7 31.44 25.88 -5.41
N SER A 8 30.56 25.81 -4.41
CA SER A 8 29.89 24.56 -4.06
C SER A 8 29.24 23.97 -5.30
N PRO A 9 29.41 22.67 -5.59
CA PRO A 9 28.81 22.06 -6.78
C PRO A 9 27.29 22.30 -6.78
N PRO A 10 26.69 22.55 -7.97
CA PRO A 10 25.26 22.80 -8.05
C PRO A 10 24.50 21.61 -7.45
N PRO A 11 23.41 21.85 -6.69
CA PRO A 11 22.62 20.77 -6.12
C PRO A 11 22.17 19.86 -7.25
N ALA A 12 22.51 18.56 -7.14
CA ALA A 12 22.10 17.55 -8.11
C ALA A 12 20.58 17.65 -8.35
N THR A 13 20.19 17.78 -9.61
CA THR A 13 18.77 17.78 -9.98
C THR A 13 18.21 16.37 -9.78
N ILE A 14 16.89 16.24 -9.58
CA ILE A 14 16.22 14.93 -9.47
C ILE A 14 16.57 14.06 -10.70
N LEU A 15 16.65 14.67 -11.88
CA LEU A 15 17.01 14.00 -13.12
C LEU A 15 18.48 13.53 -13.13
N SER A 16 19.42 14.33 -12.61
CA SER A 16 20.81 13.87 -12.51
C SER A 16 20.97 12.73 -11.52
N TYR A 17 20.20 12.72 -10.42
CA TYR A 17 20.18 11.59 -9.49
C TYR A 17 19.57 10.33 -10.13
N ALA A 18 18.47 10.46 -10.87
CA ALA A 18 17.85 9.30 -11.54
C ALA A 18 18.83 8.52 -12.43
N ARG A 19 19.80 9.22 -13.05
CA ARG A 19 20.84 8.63 -13.90
C ARG A 19 21.91 7.87 -13.12
N THR A 20 22.06 8.10 -11.81
CA THR A 20 23.02 7.37 -10.97
C THR A 20 22.46 6.05 -10.44
N ILE A 21 21.14 5.86 -10.53
CA ILE A 21 20.49 4.62 -10.08
C ILE A 21 20.90 3.47 -11.03
N PRO A 22 21.40 2.34 -10.51
CA PRO A 22 21.80 1.21 -11.35
C PRO A 22 20.62 0.69 -12.19
N LYS A 23 20.89 0.38 -13.46
CA LYS A 23 19.88 -0.19 -14.39
C LYS A 23 19.23 -1.47 -13.83
N SER A 24 19.98 -2.26 -13.04
CA SER A 24 19.47 -3.46 -12.37
C SER A 24 18.32 -3.19 -11.41
N ILE A 25 18.26 -2.01 -10.77
CA ILE A 25 17.16 -1.65 -9.87
C ILE A 25 15.87 -1.40 -10.67
N PHE A 26 15.97 -0.69 -11.80
CA PHE A 26 14.83 -0.50 -12.70
C PHE A 26 14.37 -1.83 -13.30
N LEU A 27 15.31 -2.68 -13.73
CA LEU A 27 14.98 -4.00 -14.26
C LEU A 27 14.28 -4.89 -13.22
N LEU A 28 14.81 -4.94 -11.99
CA LEU A 28 14.20 -5.69 -10.89
C LEU A 28 12.77 -5.21 -10.61
N TYR A 29 12.57 -3.89 -10.63
CA TYR A 29 11.26 -3.28 -10.46
C TYR A 29 10.28 -3.67 -11.58
N LEU A 30 10.72 -3.60 -12.84
CA LEU A 30 9.89 -3.99 -13.99
C LEU A 30 9.54 -5.48 -13.95
N ILE A 31 10.52 -6.34 -13.60
CA ILE A 31 10.29 -7.77 -13.43
C ILE A 31 9.28 -8.02 -12.30
N PHE A 32 9.44 -7.35 -11.15
CA PHE A 32 8.50 -7.46 -10.03
C PHE A 32 7.07 -7.10 -10.46
N LEU A 33 6.91 -5.99 -11.18
CA LEU A 33 5.62 -5.51 -11.65
C LEU A 33 4.99 -6.47 -12.68
N ALA A 34 5.79 -6.97 -13.62
CA ALA A 34 5.38 -7.96 -14.60
C ALA A 34 4.95 -9.26 -13.93
N VAL A 35 5.74 -9.78 -12.99
CA VAL A 35 5.44 -11.02 -12.26
C VAL A 35 4.15 -10.87 -11.45
N LEU A 36 3.99 -9.79 -10.68
CA LEU A 36 2.76 -9.55 -9.91
C LEU A 36 1.53 -9.56 -10.82
N PHE A 37 1.60 -8.87 -11.95
CA PHE A 37 0.51 -8.78 -12.90
C PHE A 37 0.21 -10.12 -13.58
N SER A 38 1.24 -10.83 -14.05
CA SER A 38 1.09 -12.17 -14.63
C SER A 38 0.45 -13.13 -13.62
N LEU A 39 0.85 -13.10 -12.35
CA LEU A 39 0.24 -13.93 -11.30
C LEU A 39 -1.24 -13.61 -11.10
N LEU A 40 -1.61 -12.33 -11.02
CA LEU A 40 -3.01 -11.91 -10.88
C LEU A 40 -3.86 -12.34 -12.07
N LEU A 41 -3.37 -12.13 -13.31
CA LEU A 41 -4.07 -12.55 -14.52
C LEU A 41 -4.19 -14.08 -14.63
N CYS A 42 -3.10 -14.82 -14.38
CA CYS A 42 -3.13 -16.28 -14.40
C CYS A 42 -4.06 -16.84 -13.34
N PHE A 43 -4.08 -16.23 -12.14
CA PHE A 43 -4.99 -16.63 -11.08
C PHE A 43 -6.44 -16.39 -11.48
N GLN A 44 -6.77 -15.19 -11.99
CA GLN A 44 -8.12 -14.89 -12.48
C GLN A 44 -8.53 -15.82 -13.64
N TYR A 45 -7.62 -16.10 -14.57
CA TYR A 45 -7.86 -17.06 -15.65
C TYR A 45 -8.18 -18.46 -15.11
N ALA A 46 -7.41 -18.93 -14.12
CA ALA A 46 -7.66 -20.22 -13.49
C ALA A 46 -9.03 -20.28 -12.81
N ILE A 47 -9.46 -19.21 -12.13
CA ILE A 47 -10.80 -19.10 -11.53
C ILE A 47 -11.91 -19.25 -12.59
N ILE A 48 -11.74 -18.63 -13.75
CA ILE A 48 -12.78 -18.60 -14.79
C ILE A 48 -12.84 -19.92 -15.56
N HIS A 49 -11.69 -20.52 -15.87
CA HIS A 49 -11.62 -21.59 -16.87
C HIS A 49 -11.18 -22.94 -16.34
N VAL A 50 -10.56 -23.02 -15.17
CA VAL A 50 -9.90 -24.25 -14.70
C VAL A 50 -10.50 -24.75 -13.39
N ILE A 51 -10.80 -23.85 -12.46
CA ILE A 51 -11.24 -24.19 -11.11
C ILE A 51 -12.77 -24.30 -11.09
N PRO A 52 -13.34 -25.41 -10.56
CA PRO A 52 -14.80 -25.55 -10.42
C PRO A 52 -15.42 -24.42 -9.61
N VAL A 53 -16.64 -24.03 -9.98
CA VAL A 53 -17.36 -22.91 -9.33
C VAL A 53 -17.63 -23.22 -7.85
N GLU A 54 -17.97 -24.46 -7.53
CA GLU A 54 -18.23 -24.91 -6.17
C GLU A 54 -16.99 -24.79 -5.29
N PHE A 55 -15.82 -25.14 -5.83
CA PHE A 55 -14.54 -24.97 -5.15
C PHE A 55 -14.22 -23.49 -4.94
N THR A 56 -14.44 -22.68 -5.97
CA THR A 56 -14.23 -21.23 -5.93
C THR A 56 -15.10 -20.56 -4.85
N LEU A 57 -16.39 -20.88 -4.79
CA LEU A 57 -17.30 -20.35 -3.78
C LEU A 57 -16.93 -20.80 -2.36
N ARG A 58 -16.51 -22.06 -2.18
CA ARG A 58 -16.22 -22.60 -0.85
C ARG A 58 -14.84 -22.20 -0.29
N HIS A 59 -13.83 -22.09 -1.14
CA HIS A 59 -12.43 -21.99 -0.70
C HIS A 59 -11.71 -20.74 -1.18
N ILE A 60 -12.28 -19.96 -2.10
CA ILE A 60 -11.60 -18.80 -2.69
C ILE A 60 -12.37 -17.52 -2.40
N TYR A 61 -13.67 -17.48 -2.69
CA TYR A 61 -14.53 -16.38 -2.23
C TYR A 61 -14.61 -16.36 -0.71
N LEU A 62 -14.55 -15.15 -0.14
CA LEU A 62 -14.76 -14.99 1.29
C LEU A 62 -16.26 -15.04 1.58
N ASN A 63 -16.74 -16.18 2.09
CA ASN A 63 -17.99 -16.23 2.85
C ASN A 63 -17.74 -15.63 4.22
N VAL A 64 -18.41 -14.54 4.56
CA VAL A 64 -18.20 -13.89 5.88
C VAL A 64 -18.86 -14.64 7.03
N ASN A 65 -19.83 -15.51 6.72
CA ASN A 65 -20.53 -16.33 7.71
C ASN A 65 -19.83 -17.68 7.96
N ASP A 66 -18.98 -18.13 7.02
CA ASP A 66 -18.17 -19.36 7.14
C ASP A 66 -16.75 -19.14 6.56
N PRO A 67 -15.95 -18.25 7.18
CA PRO A 67 -14.63 -17.91 6.67
C PRO A 67 -13.64 -19.04 6.92
N ASN A 68 -12.74 -19.28 5.96
CA ASN A 68 -11.61 -20.18 6.12
C ASN A 68 -10.30 -19.50 5.70
N LEU A 69 -9.16 -20.05 6.12
CA LEU A 69 -7.86 -19.42 5.87
C LEU A 69 -7.57 -19.22 4.37
N THR A 70 -7.96 -20.20 3.55
CA THR A 70 -7.76 -20.14 2.10
C THR A 70 -8.59 -19.01 1.49
N SER A 71 -9.87 -18.89 1.86
CA SER A 71 -10.73 -17.82 1.37
C SER A 71 -10.30 -16.45 1.90
N MET A 72 -9.84 -16.36 3.15
CA MET A 72 -9.31 -15.12 3.72
C MET A 72 -8.07 -14.62 2.97
N PHE A 73 -7.26 -15.50 2.41
CA PHE A 73 -6.11 -15.09 1.60
C PHE A 73 -6.50 -14.83 0.14
N LEU A 74 -7.04 -15.85 -0.54
CA LEU A 74 -7.23 -15.85 -2.00
C LEU A 74 -8.35 -14.93 -2.48
N SER A 75 -9.36 -14.62 -1.65
CA SER A 75 -10.43 -13.68 -2.02
C SER A 75 -9.91 -12.29 -2.38
N ASN A 76 -8.75 -11.89 -1.83
CA ASN A 76 -8.11 -10.61 -2.13
C ASN A 76 -7.41 -10.60 -3.49
N TYR A 77 -7.25 -11.74 -4.15
CA TYR A 77 -6.55 -11.87 -5.43
C TYR A 77 -7.48 -12.19 -6.59
N MET A 78 -8.75 -12.46 -6.31
CA MET A 78 -9.76 -12.70 -7.32
C MET A 78 -10.70 -11.51 -7.44
N HIS A 79 -11.40 -11.47 -8.56
CA HIS A 79 -12.53 -10.57 -8.77
C HIS A 79 -13.71 -11.33 -9.34
N ASN A 80 -14.88 -10.69 -9.32
CA ASN A 80 -16.07 -11.21 -9.97
C ASN A 80 -15.82 -11.43 -11.47
N PRO A 81 -15.92 -12.68 -11.98
CA PRO A 81 -15.77 -12.97 -13.41
C PRO A 81 -16.73 -12.21 -14.32
N LEU A 82 -17.88 -11.81 -13.77
CA LEU A 82 -18.94 -11.11 -14.50
C LEU A 82 -18.70 -9.58 -14.55
N ASP A 83 -17.68 -9.07 -13.86
CA ASP A 83 -17.33 -7.65 -13.85
C ASP A 83 -15.86 -7.44 -14.28
N SER A 84 -15.64 -7.61 -15.58
CA SER A 84 -14.33 -7.41 -16.22
C SER A 84 -13.81 -5.97 -16.09
N SER A 85 -14.70 -5.00 -15.95
CA SER A 85 -14.35 -3.59 -15.78
C SER A 85 -13.67 -3.34 -14.43
N HIS A 86 -14.14 -3.99 -13.37
CA HIS A 86 -13.61 -3.84 -12.02
C HIS A 86 -12.23 -4.48 -11.85
N ILE A 87 -11.95 -5.60 -12.55
CA ILE A 87 -10.59 -6.18 -12.62
C ILE A 87 -9.63 -5.17 -13.25
N THR A 88 -10.00 -4.68 -14.42
CA THR A 88 -9.16 -3.82 -15.25
C THR A 88 -8.82 -2.51 -14.52
N ASN A 89 -9.81 -1.87 -13.90
CA ASN A 89 -9.62 -0.65 -13.12
C ASN A 89 -8.71 -0.85 -11.91
N ASN A 90 -8.87 -1.95 -11.16
CA ASN A 90 -8.03 -2.24 -10.01
C ASN A 90 -6.58 -2.53 -10.41
N LEU A 91 -6.37 -3.29 -11.49
CA LEU A 91 -5.04 -3.60 -12.01
C LEU A 91 -4.32 -2.34 -12.49
N TYR A 92 -4.98 -1.50 -13.30
CA TYR A 92 -4.38 -0.25 -13.77
C TYR A 92 -4.08 0.73 -12.63
N SER A 93 -5.00 0.87 -11.68
CA SER A 93 -4.80 1.74 -10.51
C SER A 93 -3.62 1.26 -9.67
N THR A 94 -3.54 -0.03 -9.40
CA THR A 94 -2.40 -0.64 -8.68
C THR A 94 -1.09 -0.42 -9.43
N TYR A 95 -1.08 -0.64 -10.75
CA TYR A 95 0.09 -0.50 -11.59
C TYR A 95 0.64 0.92 -11.54
N LEU A 96 -0.22 1.91 -11.81
CA LEU A 96 0.15 3.33 -11.76
C LEU A 96 0.67 3.72 -10.37
N LEU A 97 0.03 3.21 -9.33
CA LEU A 97 0.38 3.53 -7.96
C LEU A 97 1.73 2.94 -7.54
N ILE A 98 2.03 1.70 -7.91
CA ILE A 98 3.34 1.08 -7.69
C ILE A 98 4.43 1.84 -8.46
N ILE A 99 4.13 2.39 -9.65
CA ILE A 99 5.05 3.28 -10.40
C ILE A 99 5.29 4.59 -9.64
N CYS A 100 4.23 5.23 -9.18
CA CYS A 100 4.34 6.46 -8.38
C CYS A 100 5.15 6.23 -7.09
N ILE A 101 4.93 5.11 -6.40
CA ILE A 101 5.69 4.69 -5.21
C ILE A 101 7.16 4.49 -5.56
N PHE A 102 7.48 3.82 -6.67
CA PHE A 102 8.85 3.61 -7.10
C PHE A 102 9.56 4.93 -7.42
N ILE A 103 8.92 5.82 -8.20
CA ILE A 103 9.47 7.13 -8.55
C ILE A 103 9.69 7.95 -7.27
N LEU A 104 8.67 8.05 -6.42
CA LEU A 104 8.75 8.83 -5.20
C LEU A 104 9.80 8.27 -4.22
N GLY A 105 9.78 6.96 -4.01
CA GLY A 105 10.59 6.23 -3.04
C GLY A 105 12.05 6.02 -3.42
N THR A 106 12.32 5.79 -4.70
CA THR A 106 13.64 5.39 -5.21
C THR A 106 14.33 6.53 -5.96
N VAL A 107 13.58 7.48 -6.52
CA VAL A 107 14.15 8.60 -7.28
C VAL A 107 14.05 9.90 -6.49
N ILE A 108 12.84 10.35 -6.17
CA ILE A 108 12.61 11.68 -5.61
C ILE A 108 13.14 11.78 -4.18
N LEU A 109 12.69 10.91 -3.27
CA LEU A 109 13.08 10.95 -1.85
C LEU A 109 14.61 10.87 -1.65
N PRO A 110 15.33 9.94 -2.29
CA PRO A 110 16.79 9.88 -2.21
C PRO A 110 17.49 11.09 -2.83
N ALA A 111 17.05 11.57 -4.01
CA ALA A 111 17.61 12.78 -4.63
C ALA A 111 17.52 14.02 -3.73
N LEU A 112 16.50 14.04 -2.85
CA LEU A 112 16.29 15.11 -1.88
C LEU A 112 16.96 14.86 -0.53
N GLY A 113 17.84 13.85 -0.43
CA GLY A 113 18.59 13.54 0.79
C GLY A 113 17.74 12.92 1.90
N SER A 114 16.69 12.20 1.50
CA SER A 114 15.74 11.51 2.38
C SER A 114 15.48 10.05 1.92
N PRO A 115 16.51 9.23 1.72
CA PRO A 115 16.30 7.84 1.31
C PRO A 115 15.54 7.05 2.38
N MET A 116 14.74 6.09 1.93
CA MET A 116 14.15 5.08 2.81
C MET A 116 15.22 4.08 3.28
N PRO A 117 15.01 3.40 4.42
CA PRO A 117 15.95 2.39 4.90
C PRO A 117 16.18 1.28 3.86
N PRO A 118 17.36 0.64 3.84
CA PRO A 118 17.58 -0.53 3.01
C PRO A 118 16.50 -1.59 3.26
N LYS A 119 16.04 -2.26 2.19
CA LYS A 119 15.00 -3.31 2.22
C LYS A 119 13.59 -2.83 2.63
N PHE A 120 13.36 -1.53 2.81
CA PHE A 120 12.05 -0.98 3.16
C PHE A 120 10.93 -1.38 2.19
N PHE A 121 11.15 -1.16 0.88
CA PHE A 121 10.17 -1.51 -0.15
C PHE A 121 9.89 -3.01 -0.23
N PRO A 122 10.89 -3.90 -0.39
CA PRO A 122 10.60 -5.33 -0.48
C PRO A 122 9.94 -5.87 0.79
N ALA A 123 10.34 -5.41 1.98
CA ALA A 123 9.68 -5.84 3.23
C ALA A 123 8.23 -5.37 3.32
N THR A 124 7.95 -4.11 2.97
CA THR A 124 6.58 -3.56 2.98
C THR A 124 5.70 -4.27 1.95
N PHE A 125 6.21 -4.49 0.74
CA PHE A 125 5.47 -5.16 -0.33
C PHE A 125 5.18 -6.61 0.03
N LEU A 126 6.14 -7.31 0.65
CA LEU A 126 5.93 -8.67 1.15
C LEU A 126 4.81 -8.71 2.19
N VAL A 127 4.79 -7.75 3.14
CA VAL A 127 3.69 -7.65 4.12
C VAL A 127 2.35 -7.38 3.43
N PHE A 128 2.30 -6.45 2.47
CA PHE A 128 1.06 -6.10 1.75
C PHE A 128 0.53 -7.26 0.90
N LEU A 129 1.40 -8.07 0.32
CA LEU A 129 1.01 -9.17 -0.57
C LEU A 129 0.88 -10.52 0.15
N LEU A 130 1.43 -10.71 1.35
CA LEU A 130 1.36 -12.01 2.02
C LEU A 130 0.59 -12.00 3.34
N ALA A 131 0.67 -10.91 4.11
CA ALA A 131 0.08 -10.86 5.45
C ALA A 131 -1.17 -9.99 5.52
N LEU A 132 -1.16 -8.84 4.85
CA LEU A 132 -2.28 -7.91 4.82
C LEU A 132 -3.61 -8.49 4.29
N PRO A 133 -3.64 -9.45 3.35
CA PRO A 133 -4.89 -10.06 2.90
C PRO A 133 -5.74 -10.60 4.06
N PHE A 134 -5.11 -11.21 5.07
CA PHE A 134 -5.83 -11.73 6.24
C PHE A 134 -6.49 -10.62 7.05
N SER A 135 -5.81 -9.48 7.22
CA SER A 135 -6.35 -8.31 7.92
C SER A 135 -7.52 -7.69 7.15
N ILE A 136 -7.40 -7.55 5.83
CA ILE A 136 -8.47 -7.00 4.98
C ILE A 136 -9.70 -7.93 5.01
N SER A 137 -9.48 -9.24 4.95
CA SER A 137 -10.54 -10.23 5.06
C SER A 137 -11.20 -10.22 6.44
N GLY A 138 -10.41 -10.11 7.51
CA GLY A 138 -10.92 -9.98 8.87
C GLY A 138 -11.77 -8.72 9.07
N ILE A 139 -11.34 -7.57 8.53
CA ILE A 139 -12.16 -6.35 8.48
C ILE A 139 -13.44 -6.62 7.70
N SER A 140 -13.35 -7.34 6.58
CA SER A 140 -14.52 -7.66 5.76
C SER A 140 -15.51 -8.57 6.47
N ILE A 141 -15.05 -9.57 7.23
CA ILE A 141 -15.91 -10.44 8.03
C ILE A 141 -16.73 -9.61 9.03
N LEU A 142 -16.09 -8.63 9.67
CA LEU A 142 -16.75 -7.75 10.64
C LEU A 142 -17.70 -6.73 10.00
N SER A 143 -17.32 -6.19 8.85
CA SER A 143 -17.98 -5.01 8.28
C SER A 143 -19.00 -5.31 7.18
N ALA A 144 -18.81 -6.41 6.44
CA ALA A 144 -19.68 -6.77 5.33
C ALA A 144 -21.14 -7.08 5.75
N PRO A 145 -21.41 -7.75 6.90
CA PRO A 145 -22.77 -7.96 7.36
C PRO A 145 -23.54 -6.66 7.62
N VAL A 146 -22.85 -5.62 8.13
CA VAL A 146 -23.42 -4.27 8.34
C VAL A 146 -23.87 -3.65 7.01
N MET A 147 -23.24 -4.04 5.90
CA MET A 147 -23.57 -3.60 4.54
C MET A 147 -24.52 -4.58 3.82
N GLY A 148 -25.05 -5.59 4.50
CA GLY A 148 -25.91 -6.62 3.89
C GLY A 148 -25.18 -7.56 2.93
N LYS A 149 -23.88 -7.76 3.11
CA LYS A 149 -23.04 -8.61 2.24
C LYS A 149 -22.62 -9.88 2.94
N GLU A 150 -22.87 -11.00 2.27
CA GLU A 150 -22.44 -12.33 2.72
C GLU A 150 -21.11 -12.76 2.07
N TRP A 151 -20.78 -12.17 0.92
CA TRP A 151 -19.63 -12.55 0.11
C TRP A 151 -18.76 -11.36 -0.19
N SER A 152 -17.44 -11.55 -0.13
CA SER A 152 -16.45 -10.53 -0.47
C SER A 152 -15.32 -11.10 -1.32
N SER A 153 -14.86 -10.30 -2.27
CA SER A 153 -13.64 -10.54 -3.03
C SER A 153 -13.16 -9.24 -3.67
N GLY A 154 -11.88 -9.19 -4.01
CA GLY A 154 -11.29 -8.08 -4.76
C GLY A 154 -9.94 -7.64 -4.23
N PHE A 155 -9.08 -7.21 -5.15
CA PHE A 155 -7.76 -6.67 -4.86
C PHE A 155 -7.75 -5.23 -4.32
N SER A 156 -8.90 -4.55 -4.35
CA SER A 156 -8.99 -3.12 -4.06
C SER A 156 -8.53 -2.75 -2.65
N GLY A 157 -8.75 -3.59 -1.62
CA GLY A 157 -8.20 -3.33 -0.27
C GLY A 157 -6.67 -3.21 -0.27
N ILE A 158 -5.97 -4.05 -1.04
CA ILE A 158 -4.51 -4.01 -1.21
C ILE A 158 -4.11 -2.78 -2.04
N THR A 159 -4.87 -2.43 -3.08
CA THR A 159 -4.68 -1.17 -3.84
C THR A 159 -4.73 0.05 -2.91
N TYR A 160 -5.70 0.11 -2.01
CA TYR A 160 -5.82 1.18 -1.03
C TYR A 160 -4.66 1.16 -0.01
N ALA A 161 -4.09 0.00 0.31
CA ALA A 161 -2.88 -0.06 1.14
C ALA A 161 -1.64 0.50 0.42
N PHE A 162 -1.47 0.20 -0.87
CA PHE A 162 -0.47 0.90 -1.69
C PHE A 162 -0.73 2.41 -1.73
N LEU A 163 -2.00 2.84 -1.71
CA LEU A 163 -2.34 4.26 -1.69
C LEU A 163 -1.91 4.88 -0.36
N GLY A 164 -2.21 4.23 0.76
CA GLY A 164 -1.69 4.61 2.08
C GLY A 164 -0.16 4.72 2.09
N LEU A 165 0.56 3.76 1.49
CA LEU A 165 2.02 3.81 1.39
C LEU A 165 2.48 5.02 0.56
N PHE A 166 1.84 5.31 -0.56
CA PHE A 166 2.16 6.49 -1.36
C PHE A 166 2.00 7.78 -0.53
N PHE A 167 0.92 7.90 0.24
CA PHE A 167 0.72 9.03 1.16
C PHE A 167 1.75 9.06 2.28
N PHE A 168 2.13 7.93 2.86
CA PHE A 168 3.19 7.85 3.85
C PHE A 168 4.52 8.41 3.30
N LEU A 169 4.86 8.09 2.06
CA LEU A 169 6.07 8.60 1.40
C LEU A 169 5.97 10.11 1.14
N MET A 170 4.81 10.62 0.74
CA MET A 170 4.55 12.05 0.56
C MET A 170 4.67 12.79 1.90
N LEU A 171 4.06 12.28 2.97
CA LEU A 171 4.17 12.85 4.32
C LEU A 171 5.61 12.82 4.82
N SER A 172 6.34 11.73 4.58
CA SER A 172 7.77 11.62 4.90
C SER A 172 8.59 12.69 4.17
N LEU A 173 8.27 12.94 2.89
CA LEU A 173 8.89 14.00 2.11
C LEU A 173 8.62 15.38 2.73
N VAL A 174 7.37 15.68 3.11
CA VAL A 174 7.00 16.93 3.79
C VAL A 174 7.79 17.08 5.10
N TYR A 175 7.68 16.11 5.99
CA TYR A 175 8.26 16.14 7.33
C TYR A 175 9.76 16.42 7.30
N ARG A 176 10.51 15.74 6.43
CA ARG A 176 11.97 15.93 6.35
C ARG A 176 12.36 17.25 5.72
N ARG A 177 11.54 17.80 4.82
CA ARG A 177 11.76 19.15 4.26
C ARG A 177 11.52 20.22 5.33
N VAL A 178 10.46 20.08 6.13
CA VAL A 178 10.14 20.98 7.26
C VAL A 178 11.30 21.06 8.25
N LEU A 179 11.80 19.90 8.68
CA LEU A 179 12.86 19.88 9.71
C LEU A 179 14.23 20.32 9.21
N LYS A 180 14.55 20.12 7.92
CA LYS A 180 15.91 20.40 7.39
C LYS A 180 16.11 21.82 6.83
N ARG A 181 15.06 22.61 6.57
CA ARG A 181 15.22 23.93 5.92
C ARG A 181 14.31 25.00 6.51
N ARG A 182 14.89 25.91 7.30
CA ARG A 182 14.32 27.23 7.62
C ARG A 182 14.66 28.21 6.48
N SER A 183 13.82 28.31 5.45
CA SER A 183 13.82 29.47 4.53
C SER A 183 12.43 29.73 3.94
N ASP A 184 12.14 30.98 3.57
CA ASP A 184 10.82 31.43 3.12
C ASP A 184 10.35 30.82 1.79
N MET A 185 11.26 30.43 0.89
CA MET A 185 10.87 29.66 -0.30
C MET A 185 10.50 28.21 0.03
N THR A 186 11.07 27.67 1.11
CA THR A 186 10.76 26.31 1.53
C THR A 186 9.38 26.24 2.20
N SER A 187 8.96 27.27 2.94
CA SER A 187 7.62 27.31 3.54
C SER A 187 6.50 27.31 2.49
N ARG A 188 6.67 28.01 1.36
CA ARG A 188 5.68 28.01 0.25
C ARG A 188 5.58 26.65 -0.44
N SER A 189 6.70 25.99 -0.74
CA SER A 189 6.68 24.63 -1.31
C SER A 189 6.13 23.60 -0.32
N MET A 190 6.40 23.76 0.98
CA MET A 190 5.82 22.90 2.02
C MET A 190 4.33 23.11 2.18
N PHE A 191 3.85 24.36 2.18
CA PHE A 191 2.43 24.67 2.24
C PHE A 191 1.68 24.03 1.06
N LEU A 192 2.24 24.11 -0.16
CA LEU A 192 1.66 23.45 -1.33
C LEU A 192 1.68 21.92 -1.21
N LEU A 193 2.78 21.33 -0.72
CA LEU A 193 2.89 19.88 -0.55
C LEU A 193 1.93 19.36 0.54
N PHE A 194 1.81 20.08 1.66
CA PHE A 194 0.91 19.74 2.76
C PHE A 194 -0.54 19.93 2.37
N SER A 195 -0.88 21.07 1.75
CA SER A 195 -2.23 21.33 1.24
C SER A 195 -2.62 20.34 0.16
N GLY A 196 -1.69 19.99 -0.75
CA GLY A 196 -1.89 18.94 -1.73
C GLY A 196 -2.13 17.58 -1.08
N THR A 197 -1.28 17.19 -0.12
CA THR A 197 -1.44 15.91 0.60
C THR A 197 -2.74 15.86 1.37
N PHE A 198 -3.12 16.91 2.10
CA PHE A 198 -4.39 16.96 2.82
C PHE A 198 -5.59 16.96 1.87
N LEU A 199 -5.54 17.74 0.80
CA LEU A 199 -6.62 17.74 -0.19
C LEU A 199 -6.78 16.36 -0.83
N THR A 200 -5.70 15.72 -1.25
CA THR A 200 -5.77 14.36 -1.83
C THR A 200 -6.23 13.35 -0.79
N LEU A 201 -5.81 13.46 0.48
CA LEU A 201 -6.26 12.58 1.55
C LEU A 201 -7.77 12.72 1.78
N THR A 202 -8.27 13.95 1.86
CA THR A 202 -9.70 14.26 1.97
C THR A 202 -10.46 13.71 0.78
N LEU A 203 -9.97 13.89 -0.45
CA LEU A 203 -10.62 13.35 -1.64
C LEU A 203 -10.68 11.82 -1.63
N VAL A 204 -9.62 11.14 -1.18
CA VAL A 204 -9.61 9.68 -1.03
C VAL A 204 -10.63 9.23 0.00
N ILE A 205 -10.69 9.90 1.16
CA ILE A 205 -11.68 9.60 2.20
C ILE A 205 -13.10 9.85 1.68
N CYS A 206 -13.34 10.98 0.99
CA CYS A 206 -14.62 11.29 0.38
C CYS A 206 -15.01 10.26 -0.69
N GLN A 207 -14.06 9.77 -1.49
CA GLN A 207 -14.30 8.72 -2.48
C GLN A 207 -14.68 7.39 -1.80
N ILE A 208 -13.96 6.99 -0.75
CA ILE A 208 -14.30 5.82 0.06
C ILE A 208 -15.74 5.96 0.59
N PHE A 209 -16.10 7.12 1.15
CA PHE A 209 -17.46 7.34 1.67
C PHE A 209 -18.53 7.48 0.58
N SER A 210 -18.22 7.97 -0.62
CA SER A 210 -19.20 8.06 -1.71
C SER A 210 -19.60 6.67 -2.20
N GLU A 211 -18.69 5.69 -2.11
CA GLU A 211 -18.95 4.28 -2.43
C GLU A 211 -19.90 3.58 -1.44
N LEU A 212 -20.14 4.19 -0.26
CA LEU A 212 -21.05 3.65 0.75
C LEU A 212 -22.49 3.55 0.24
N HIS A 213 -22.94 4.54 -0.54
CA HIS A 213 -24.30 4.58 -1.08
C HIS A 213 -24.50 3.59 -2.24
N LEU A 214 -23.42 3.22 -2.93
CA LEU A 214 -23.47 2.32 -4.08
C LEU A 214 -23.69 0.87 -3.63
N GLY A 215 -23.15 0.46 -2.48
CA GLY A 215 -23.36 -0.89 -1.95
C GLY A 215 -22.64 -2.01 -2.71
N TRP A 216 -21.91 -1.73 -3.80
CA TRP A 216 -21.21 -2.74 -4.61
C TRP A 216 -19.87 -3.19 -4.00
N VAL A 217 -19.18 -2.30 -3.29
CA VAL A 217 -17.85 -2.55 -2.70
C VAL A 217 -17.87 -2.56 -1.17
N ASN A 218 -16.93 -3.25 -0.52
CA ASN A 218 -16.79 -3.19 0.93
C ASN A 218 -15.91 -1.99 1.31
N VAL A 219 -16.55 -0.86 1.55
CA VAL A 219 -15.89 0.43 1.83
C VAL A 219 -14.95 0.36 3.04
N TYR A 220 -15.30 -0.43 4.05
CA TYR A 220 -14.47 -0.61 5.24
C TYR A 220 -13.18 -1.39 4.95
N ALA A 221 -13.20 -2.31 3.97
CA ALA A 221 -12.00 -2.98 3.51
C ALA A 221 -11.04 -2.00 2.81
N HIS A 222 -11.57 -1.02 2.08
CA HIS A 222 -10.76 0.05 1.48
C HIS A 222 -10.18 0.99 2.53
N LEU A 223 -11.00 1.45 3.47
CA LEU A 223 -10.56 2.29 4.58
C LEU A 223 -9.50 1.57 5.42
N GLY A 224 -9.76 0.30 5.76
CA GLY A 224 -8.83 -0.57 6.47
C GLY A 224 -7.52 -0.73 5.74
N GLY A 225 -7.56 -1.08 4.45
CA GLY A 225 -6.40 -1.15 3.59
C GLY A 225 -5.60 0.15 3.59
N PHE A 226 -6.27 1.29 3.40
CA PHE A 226 -5.64 2.61 3.40
C PHE A 226 -4.93 2.95 4.72
N LEU A 227 -5.62 2.79 5.86
CA LEU A 227 -5.06 3.08 7.18
C LEU A 227 -3.90 2.15 7.53
N LEU A 228 -4.02 0.85 7.23
CA LEU A 228 -2.92 -0.10 7.38
C LEU A 228 -1.76 0.24 6.43
N GLY A 229 -2.06 0.74 5.24
CA GLY A 229 -1.11 1.26 4.28
C GLY A 229 -0.33 2.48 4.75
N LEU A 230 -0.86 3.28 5.69
CA LEU A 230 -0.13 4.36 6.34
C LEU A 230 0.69 3.85 7.54
N LEU A 231 0.11 2.97 8.34
CA LEU A 231 0.68 2.51 9.60
C LEU A 231 1.82 1.50 9.41
N ILE A 232 1.62 0.45 8.61
CA ILE A 232 2.61 -0.62 8.42
C ILE A 232 3.96 -0.08 7.91
N PRO A 233 4.02 0.82 6.90
CA PRO A 233 5.29 1.36 6.46
C PRO A 233 5.99 2.17 7.56
N SER A 234 5.26 2.90 8.40
CA SER A 234 5.87 3.63 9.52
C SER A 234 6.54 2.68 10.52
N LEU A 235 5.86 1.59 10.88
CA LEU A 235 6.40 0.56 11.76
C LEU A 235 7.58 -0.19 11.10
N MET A 236 7.48 -0.46 9.80
CA MET A 236 8.55 -1.11 9.04
C MET A 236 9.81 -0.23 9.01
N ALA A 237 9.66 1.09 8.83
CA ALA A 237 10.78 2.01 8.93
C ALA A 237 11.41 1.98 10.33
N LEU A 238 10.61 1.92 11.40
CA LEU A 238 11.12 1.80 12.78
C LEU A 238 11.89 0.49 13.01
N VAL A 239 11.38 -0.65 12.53
CA VAL A 239 12.08 -1.94 12.63
C VAL A 239 13.44 -1.87 11.93
N LEU A 240 13.47 -1.34 10.71
CA LEU A 240 14.68 -1.30 9.88
C LEU A 240 15.69 -0.23 10.29
N THR A 241 15.30 0.72 11.14
CA THR A 241 16.18 1.80 11.64
C THR A 241 16.45 1.73 13.14
N ALA A 242 15.94 0.70 13.81
CA ALA A 242 16.13 0.49 15.24
C ALA A 242 17.61 0.42 15.62
N GLN A 243 17.98 1.10 16.71
CA GLN A 243 19.36 1.15 17.19
C GLN A 243 19.75 -0.13 17.96
N ASN A 244 18.76 -0.87 18.45
CA ASN A 244 18.96 -2.10 19.20
C ASN A 244 17.83 -3.12 18.95
N HIS A 245 18.10 -4.38 19.29
CA HIS A 245 17.16 -5.49 19.09
C HIS A 245 15.85 -5.32 19.84
N ARG A 246 15.82 -4.64 20.99
CA ARG A 246 14.60 -4.42 21.77
C ARG A 246 13.63 -3.50 21.02
N GLN A 247 14.11 -2.39 20.47
CA GLN A 247 13.29 -1.48 19.66
C GLN A 247 12.75 -2.17 18.41
N ALA A 248 13.60 -2.94 17.71
CA ALA A 248 13.19 -3.72 16.54
C ALA A 248 12.11 -4.75 16.91
N ALA A 249 12.28 -5.46 18.02
CA ALA A 249 11.31 -6.44 18.51
C ALA A 249 9.97 -5.79 18.87
N VAL A 250 9.98 -4.65 19.57
CA VAL A 250 8.75 -3.91 19.91
C VAL A 250 8.01 -3.48 18.65
N ALA A 251 8.70 -2.84 17.70
CA ALA A 251 8.07 -2.43 16.44
C ALA A 251 7.57 -3.65 15.64
N GLY A 252 8.30 -4.77 15.64
CA GLY A 252 7.87 -6.02 15.03
C GLY A 252 6.60 -6.60 15.68
N ILE A 253 6.51 -6.57 17.02
CA ILE A 253 5.29 -6.95 17.75
C ILE A 253 4.12 -6.05 17.35
N PHE A 254 4.33 -4.74 17.25
CA PHE A 254 3.28 -3.82 16.78
C PHE A 254 2.82 -4.12 15.35
N ILE A 255 3.73 -4.49 14.44
CA ILE A 255 3.34 -4.95 13.08
C ILE A 255 2.48 -6.22 13.20
N GLY A 256 2.94 -7.19 13.99
CA GLY A 256 2.20 -8.43 14.26
C GLY A 256 0.80 -8.16 14.79
N LEU A 257 0.66 -7.35 15.85
CA LEU A 257 -0.64 -6.99 16.43
C LEU A 257 -1.53 -6.23 15.44
N THR A 258 -0.95 -5.31 14.66
CA THR A 258 -1.68 -4.53 13.64
C THR A 258 -2.28 -5.44 12.56
N LEU A 259 -1.59 -6.53 12.21
CA LEU A 259 -2.07 -7.49 11.23
C LEU A 259 -3.01 -8.54 11.84
N LEU A 260 -2.64 -9.08 13.01
CA LEU A 260 -3.34 -10.19 13.65
C LEU A 260 -4.67 -9.76 14.26
N THR A 261 -4.74 -8.57 14.88
CA THR A 261 -5.97 -8.09 15.51
C THR A 261 -7.14 -8.11 14.53
N PRO A 262 -7.12 -7.41 13.38
CA PRO A 262 -8.23 -7.49 12.43
C PRO A 262 -8.44 -8.91 11.88
N SER A 263 -7.37 -9.71 11.72
CA SER A 263 -7.46 -11.07 11.15
C SER A 263 -8.20 -12.07 12.04
N PHE A 264 -8.19 -11.89 13.36
CA PHE A 264 -8.74 -12.86 14.32
C PHE A 264 -9.83 -12.29 15.23
N PHE A 265 -10.01 -10.97 15.27
CA PHE A 265 -10.96 -10.33 16.20
C PHE A 265 -12.40 -10.81 15.99
N TRP A 266 -12.76 -11.19 14.77
CA TRP A 266 -14.08 -11.76 14.46
C TRP A 266 -14.36 -13.09 15.19
N LEU A 267 -13.34 -13.87 15.57
CA LEU A 267 -13.51 -15.09 16.37
C LEU A 267 -14.02 -14.81 17.79
N LEU A 268 -13.90 -13.57 18.25
CA LEU A 268 -14.32 -13.15 19.60
C LEU A 268 -15.74 -12.58 19.61
N MET A 269 -16.37 -12.44 18.45
CA MET A 269 -17.72 -11.89 18.33
C MET A 269 -18.74 -13.04 18.20
N PRO A 270 -19.84 -12.99 18.95
CA PRO A 270 -20.95 -13.91 18.71
C PRO A 270 -21.56 -13.57 17.34
N VAL A 271 -21.56 -14.56 16.45
CA VAL A 271 -22.28 -14.54 15.16
C VAL A 271 -23.76 -14.80 15.41
#